data_AF-A0A6H2NNV6-F1
#
_entry.id   AF-A0A6H2NNV6-F1
#
_cell.length_a   1.000
_cell.length_b   1.000
_cell.length_c   1.000
_cell.angle_alpha   90.00
_cell.angle_beta   90.00
_cell.angle_gamma   90.00
#
_symmetry.space_group_name_H-M   'P 1'
#
loop_
_entity.id
_entity.type
_entity.pdbx_description
1 polymer ?
#
loop_
_entity_poly.entity_id
_entity_poly.type
_entity_poly.pdbx_seq_one_letter_code
_entity_poly.pdbx_strand_id
1 'polypeptide(L)' 'MSIKKRLITLIHDKAEELDCEVVSLAVEPDHVHLFLNAPPQIALYQLMHRIKGATSHQLRKEFPSLLRLPSM' A
#
# COMPACT_ATOMS: atom_id res chain seq x y z
N MET A 1 -9.92 -11.00 9.21
CA MET A 1 -9.21 -9.70 9.21
C MET A 1 -9.85 -8.81 8.14
N SER A 2 -10.07 -7.51 8.37
CA SER A 2 -10.66 -6.62 7.35
C SER A 2 -9.63 -6.17 6.31
N ILE A 3 -10.07 -5.82 5.10
CA ILE A 3 -9.21 -5.30 4.01
C ILE A 3 -8.42 -4.08 4.49
N LYS A 4 -9.06 -3.12 5.16
CA LYS A 4 -8.41 -1.93 5.73
C LYS A 4 -7.26 -2.29 6.65
N LYS A 5 -7.50 -3.17 7.63
CA LYS A 5 -6.45 -3.60 8.57
C LYS A 5 -5.31 -4.30 7.84
N ARG A 6 -5.63 -5.11 6.82
CA ARG A 6 -4.61 -5.84 6.07
C ARG A 6 -3.76 -4.92 5.20
N LEU A 7 -4.38 -3.93 4.55
CA LEU A 7 -3.68 -2.92 3.77
C LEU A 7 -2.69 -2.13 4.65
N ILE A 8 -3.11 -1.75 5.87
CA ILE A 8 -2.24 -1.06 6.83
C ILE A 8 -1.00 -1.91 7.14
N THR A 9 -1.19 -3.19 7.50
CA THR A 9 -0.07 -4.10 7.76
C THR A 9 0.87 -4.19 6.55
N LEU A 10 0.34 -4.42 5.35
CA LEU A 10 1.16 -4.57 4.15
C LEU A 10 1.92 -3.29 3.77
N ILE A 11 1.35 -2.11 4.01
CA ILE A 11 2.06 -0.84 3.78
C ILE A 11 3.23 -0.71 4.75
N HIS A 12 3.03 -1.02 6.04
CA HIS A 12 4.11 -0.98 7.03
C HIS A 12 5.21 -1.99 6.70
N ASP A 13 4.85 -3.26 6.43
CA ASP A 13 5.81 -4.31 6.05
C ASP A 13 6.64 -3.88 4.83
N LYS A 14 5.97 -3.31 3.80
CA LYS A 14 6.65 -2.89 2.58
C LYS A 14 7.46 -1.62 2.75
N ALA A 15 7.05 -0.70 3.63
CA ALA A 15 7.83 0.49 3.94
C ALA A 15 9.12 0.10 4.68
N GLU A 16 9.04 -0.81 5.65
CA GLU A 16 10.19 -1.34 6.38
C GLU A 16 11.17 -2.04 5.43
N GLU A 17 10.68 -2.88 4.50
CA GLU A 17 11.51 -3.52 3.46
C GLU A 17 12.24 -2.51 2.55
N LEU A 18 11.70 -1.31 2.40
CA LEU A 18 12.24 -0.24 1.55
C LEU A 18 13.03 0.82 2.32
N ASP A 19 13.36 0.56 3.60
CA ASP A 19 14.01 1.53 4.50
C ASP A 19 13.25 2.87 4.57
N CYS A 20 11.92 2.81 4.49
CA CYS A 20 11.04 3.97 4.56
C CYS A 20 10.35 4.03 5.92
N GLU A 21 10.19 5.24 6.45
CA GLU A 21 9.46 5.48 7.70
C GLU A 21 8.06 6.00 7.38
N VAL A 22 7.03 5.30 7.85
CA VAL A 22 5.64 5.77 7.73
C VAL A 22 5.35 6.78 8.84
N VAL A 23 5.25 8.05 8.47
CA VAL A 23 4.95 9.15 9.40
C VAL A 23 3.45 9.19 9.71
N SER A 24 2.60 8.99 8.71
CA SER A 24 1.15 8.82 8.89
C SER A 24 0.50 8.03 7.76
N LEU A 25 -0.56 7.30 8.11
CA LEU A 25 -1.33 6.49 7.16
C LEU A 25 -2.82 6.57 7.51
N ALA A 26 -3.62 7.06 6.57
CA ALA A 26 -5.08 7.05 6.65
C ALA A 26 -5.66 6.28 5.45
N VAL A 27 -6.58 5.37 5.72
CA VAL A 27 -7.23 4.53 4.70
C VAL A 27 -8.73 4.82 4.71
N GLU A 28 -9.18 5.40 3.62
CA GLU A 28 -10.59 5.64 3.31
C GLU A 28 -11.12 4.57 2.34
N PRO A 29 -12.44 4.44 2.16
CA PRO A 29 -13.02 3.41 1.29
C PRO A 29 -12.56 3.47 -0.18
N ASP A 30 -12.28 4.68 -0.68
CA ASP A 30 -11.97 4.98 -2.08
C ASP A 30 -10.52 5.42 -2.31
N HIS A 31 -9.80 5.84 -1.27
CA HIS A 31 -8.42 6.33 -1.38
C HIS A 31 -7.59 6.12 -0.10
N VAL A 32 -6.28 6.32 -0.23
CA VAL A 32 -5.30 6.17 0.86
C VAL A 32 -4.40 7.39 0.88
N HIS A 33 -4.25 7.99 2.07
CA HIS A 33 -3.24 9.01 2.35
C HIS A 33 -2.05 8.35 3.04
N LEU A 34 -0.88 8.43 2.43
CA LEU A 34 0.36 7.89 2.98
C LEU A 34 1.41 8.99 2.99
N PHE A 35 1.86 9.37 4.19
CA PHE A 35 2.95 10.30 4.40
C PHE A 35 4.16 9.54 4.94
N LEU A 36 5.30 9.63 4.26
CA LEU A 36 6.46 8.79 4.52
C LEU A 36 7.77 9.55 4.29
N ASN A 37 8.79 9.20 5.07
CA ASN A 37 10.18 9.56 4.79
C ASN A 37 10.82 8.42 3.98
N ALA A 38 11.52 8.77 2.90
CA ALA A 38 12.15 7.80 2.01
C ALA A 38 13.65 8.10 1.82
N PRO A 39 14.47 7.08 1.56
CA PRO A 39 15.87 7.27 1.17
C PRO A 39 15.98 8.05 -0.15
N PRO A 40 16.92 9.02 -0.26
CA PRO A 40 17.06 9.83 -1.47
C PRO A 40 17.55 9.04 -2.69
N GLN A 41 18.05 7.81 -2.49
CA GLN A 41 18.52 6.93 -3.57
C GLN A 41 17.37 6.27 -4.34
N ILE A 42 16.16 6.24 -3.78
CA ILE A 42 15.00 5.62 -4.41
C ILE A 42 14.12 6.72 -5.01
N ALA A 43 13.95 6.68 -6.33
CA ALA A 43 13.06 7.62 -7.00
C ALA A 43 11.60 7.40 -6.56
N LEU A 44 10.86 8.49 -6.32
CA LEU A 44 9.49 8.46 -5.81
C LEU A 44 8.56 7.54 -6.62
N TYR A 45 8.66 7.55 -7.94
CA TYR A 45 7.83 6.71 -8.80
C TYR A 45 8.09 5.20 -8.58
N GLN A 46 9.35 4.82 -8.30
CA GLN A 46 9.72 3.44 -8.01
C GLN A 46 9.17 3.00 -6.66
N LEU A 47 9.25 3.88 -5.66
CA LEU A 47 8.71 3.64 -4.33
C LEU A 47 7.19 3.40 -4.40
N MET A 48 6.46 4.29 -5.08
CA MET A 48 5.02 4.13 -5.26
C MET A 48 4.65 2.90 -6.09
N HIS A 49 5.44 2.55 -7.11
CA HIS A 49 5.24 1.33 -7.88
C HIS A 49 5.36 0.09 -6.99
N ARG A 50 6.39 0.01 -6.15
CA ARG A 50 6.63 -1.12 -5.25
C ARG A 50 5.55 -1.24 -4.16
N ILE A 51 5.18 -0.13 -3.52
CA ILE A 51 4.15 -0.13 -2.46
C ILE A 51 2.78 -0.50 -3.04
N LYS A 52 2.31 0.20 -4.08
CA LYS A 52 0.99 -0.07 -4.69
C LYS A 52 0.94 -1.45 -5.34
N GLY A 53 2.01 -1.86 -6.01
CA GLY A 53 2.10 -3.16 -6.68
C GLY A 53 2.01 -4.33 -5.70
N ALA A 54 2.85 -4.33 -4.66
CA ALA A 54 2.90 -5.40 -3.67
C ALA A 54 1.59 -5.51 -2.88
N THR A 55 1.08 -4.38 -2.39
CA THR A 55 -0.19 -4.34 -1.63
C THR A 55 -1.37 -4.79 -2.47
N SER A 56 -1.50 -4.30 -3.71
CA SER A 56 -2.58 -4.70 -4.64
C SER A 56 -2.52 -6.19 -4.98
N HIS A 57 -1.33 -6.71 -5.28
CA HIS A 57 -1.14 -8.13 -5.58
C HIS A 57 -1.58 -9.01 -4.40
N GLN A 58 -1.08 -8.72 -3.20
CA GLN A 58 -1.37 -9.51 -2.02
C GLN A 58 -2.86 -9.40 -1.61
N LEU A 59 -3.44 -8.21 -1.64
CA LEU A 59 -4.85 -8.02 -1.31
C LEU A 59 -5.78 -8.75 -2.28
N ARG A 60 -5.51 -8.75 -3.59
CA ARG A 60 -6.33 -9.49 -4.56
C ARG A 60 -6.21 -11.01 -4.41
N LYS A 61 -5.07 -11.49 -3.91
CA LYS A 61 -4.86 -12.90 -3.58
C LYS A 61 -5.63 -13.32 -2.33
N GLU A 62 -5.65 -12.46 -1.30
CA GLU A 62 -6.32 -12.73 -0.03
C GLU A 62 -7.84 -12.44 -0.06
N PHE A 63 -8.28 -11.47 -0.86
CA PHE A 63 -9.66 -11.01 -0.95
C PHE A 63 -10.15 -11.05 -2.40
N PRO A 64 -10.70 -12.19 -2.86
CA PRO A 64 -11.18 -12.34 -4.24
C PRO A 64 -12.26 -11.32 -4.66
N SER A 65 -12.95 -10.70 -3.70
CA SER A 65 -13.91 -9.61 -3.97
C SER A 65 -13.26 -8.39 -4.64
N LEU A 66 -11.94 -8.18 -4.48
CA LEU A 66 -11.16 -7.10 -5.09
C LEU A 66 -10.70 -7.39 -6.53
N LEU A 67 -10.98 -8.58 -7.06
CA LEU A 67 -10.68 -8.92 -8.47
C LEU A 67 -11.68 -8.27 -9.44
N ARG A 68 -12.83 -7.85 -8.93
CA ARG A 68 -13.80 -7.11 -9.74
C ARG A 68 -13.30 -5.68 -9.93
N LEU A 69 -13.13 -5.27 -11.18
CA LEU A 69 -12.96 -3.87 -11.51
C LEU A 69 -14.22 -3.12 -11.05
N PRO A 70 -14.09 -1.96 -10.38
CA PRO A 70 -15.24 -1.10 -10.15
C PRO A 70 -15.90 -0.81 -11.50
N SER A 71 -17.20 -1.04 -11.62
CA SER A 71 -17.97 -0.56 -12.77
C SER A 71 -17.82 0.96 -12.82
N MET A 72 -17.28 1.49 -13.92
CA MET A 72 -17.25 2.92 -14.20
C MET A 72 -18.67 3.47 -14.41
#